data_AF-A0A852H734-F1
#
_entry.id   AF-A0A852H734-F1
#
_cell.length_a   1.000
_cell.length_b   1.000
_cell.length_c   1.000
_cell.angle_alpha   90.00
_cell.angle_beta   90.00
_cell.angle_gamma   90.00
#
_symmetry.space_group_name_H-M   'P 1'
#
loop_
_entity.id
_entity.type
_entity.pdbx_description
1 polymer ?
#
loop_
_entity_poly.entity_id
_entity_poly.type
_entity_poly.pdbx_seq_one_letter_code
_entity_poly.pdbx_strand_id
1 'polypeptide(L)'
;MSASLLRRGLELLEPPGRAKVPPGLQRGRAGPRAAGAARRRKRAPEPRRNKATVKGRVVKSAIEEYHKKKPVNHLRENLQYMLKGRLVADKAVTEQVLAQNRGRKSKDQPPEKTEKKKPEGTVFTEEDFRKFEREYFGIP
;
A
#
# COMPACT_ATOMS: atom_id res chain seq x y z
N MET A 1 -4.05 20.46 0.68
CA MET A 1 -5.40 19.90 0.93
C MET A 1 -6.06 20.71 2.02
N SER A 2 -7.26 21.26 1.80
CA SER A 2 -7.91 22.14 2.78
C SER A 2 -8.56 21.35 3.92
N ALA A 3 -8.36 21.80 5.16
CA ALA A 3 -8.94 21.17 6.35
C ALA A 3 -10.50 21.15 6.33
N SER A 4 -11.10 22.07 5.57
CA SER A 4 -12.55 22.13 5.34
C SER A 4 -13.08 20.93 4.55
N LEU A 5 -12.32 20.39 3.60
CA LEU A 5 -12.70 19.20 2.85
C LEU A 5 -12.69 17.95 3.73
N LEU A 6 -11.68 17.82 4.60
CA LEU A 6 -11.60 16.70 5.55
C LEU A 6 -12.76 16.73 6.55
N ARG A 7 -13.12 17.92 7.05
CA ARG A 7 -14.22 18.07 8.00
C ARG A 7 -15.58 17.73 7.36
N ARG A 8 -15.83 18.18 6.12
CA ARG A 8 -17.05 17.82 5.37
C ARG A 8 -17.12 16.33 5.02
N GLY A 9 -15.99 15.72 4.66
CA GLY A 9 -15.94 14.29 4.36
C GLY A 9 -16.32 13.41 5.55
N LEU A 10 -15.94 13.83 6.77
CA LEU A 10 -16.31 13.13 8.00
C LEU A 10 -17.78 13.34 8.40
N GLU A 11 -18.35 14.52 8.16
CA GLU A 11 -19.78 14.79 8.43
C GLU A 11 -20.73 13.91 7.60
N LEU A 12 -20.32 13.50 6.38
CA LEU A 12 -21.12 12.59 5.54
C LEU A 12 -21.14 11.14 6.05
N LEU A 13 -20.18 10.76 6.89
CA LEU A 13 -20.06 9.42 7.45
C LEU A 13 -20.74 9.30 8.83
N GLU A 14 -21.22 10.40 9.40
CA GLU A 14 -21.99 10.36 10.65
C GLU A 14 -23.44 9.93 10.38
N PRO A 15 -23.97 8.93 11.11
CA PRO A 15 -25.35 8.49 10.94
C PRO A 15 -26.32 9.60 11.42
N PRO A 16 -27.49 9.77 10.77
CA PRO A 16 -28.42 10.82 11.13
C PRO A 16 -28.96 10.56 12.55
N GLY A 17 -28.70 11.49 13.47
CA GLY A 17 -29.28 11.47 14.82
C GLY A 17 -28.35 11.78 16.00
N ARG A 18 -27.04 12.02 15.80
CA ARG A 18 -26.17 12.51 16.88
C ARG A 18 -26.01 14.03 16.82
N ALA A 19 -26.77 14.74 17.65
CA ALA A 19 -26.57 16.15 17.91
C ALA A 19 -25.18 16.38 18.58
N LYS A 20 -24.46 17.41 18.11
CA LYS A 20 -23.19 17.90 18.67
C LYS A 20 -23.36 18.24 20.16
N VAL A 21 -22.58 17.59 21.03
CA VAL A 21 -22.50 17.92 22.47
C VAL A 21 -21.36 18.94 22.68
N PRO A 22 -21.57 20.04 23.42
CA PRO A 22 -20.51 21.00 23.72
C PRO A 22 -19.61 20.50 24.88
N PRO A 23 -18.31 20.88 24.90
CA PRO A 23 -17.41 20.51 25.97
C PRO A 23 -17.49 21.52 27.14
N GLY A 24 -17.97 21.09 28.31
CA GLY A 24 -17.87 21.89 29.54
C GLY A 24 -18.71 21.35 30.71
N LEU A 25 -18.12 21.42 31.92
CA LEU A 25 -18.67 21.14 33.28
C LEU A 25 -18.60 19.66 33.72
N GLN A 26 -17.53 19.21 34.39
CA GLN A 26 -17.12 19.39 35.80
C GLN A 26 -17.90 18.57 36.86
N ARG A 27 -17.10 17.96 37.75
CA ARG A 27 -17.22 17.96 39.23
C ARG A 27 -17.56 16.63 39.92
N GLY A 28 -16.67 16.19 40.82
CA GLY A 28 -17.01 15.36 41.98
C GLY A 28 -15.78 14.77 42.68
N ARG A 29 -15.53 15.18 43.93
CA ARG A 29 -14.36 14.93 44.77
C ARG A 29 -14.43 13.61 45.57
N ALA A 30 -13.26 13.22 46.10
CA ALA A 30 -12.99 12.73 47.48
C ALA A 30 -12.87 11.21 47.79
N GLY A 31 -11.60 10.75 47.87
CA GLY A 31 -10.93 9.92 48.92
C GLY A 31 -11.49 8.56 49.38
N PRO A 32 -10.80 7.79 50.28
CA PRO A 32 -9.39 7.81 50.72
C PRO A 32 -8.66 6.43 50.62
N ARG A 33 -7.36 6.40 50.96
CA ARG A 33 -6.52 5.20 51.19
C ARG A 33 -7.10 4.32 52.32
N ALA A 34 -7.09 2.99 52.17
CA ALA A 34 -6.85 2.04 53.26
C ALA A 34 -6.48 0.64 52.72
N ALA A 35 -5.59 -0.02 53.46
CA ALA A 35 -4.92 -1.27 53.12
C ALA A 35 -5.81 -2.51 53.19
N GLY A 36 -5.35 -3.58 52.53
CA GLY A 36 -5.60 -4.96 52.96
C GLY A 36 -6.92 -5.58 52.53
N ALA A 37 -6.95 -6.18 51.34
CA ALA A 37 -7.86 -7.30 51.08
C ALA A 37 -7.16 -8.33 50.20
N ALA A 38 -6.83 -9.44 50.84
CA ALA A 38 -6.12 -10.58 50.31
C ALA A 38 -6.65 -11.06 48.95
N ARG A 39 -5.71 -11.49 48.09
CA ARG A 39 -5.95 -12.19 46.83
C ARG A 39 -6.83 -13.43 47.05
N ARG A 40 -8.15 -13.30 46.94
CA ARG A 40 -9.02 -14.43 46.66
C ARG A 40 -8.99 -14.68 45.15
N ARG A 41 -8.24 -15.70 44.72
CA ARG A 41 -8.41 -16.30 43.39
C ARG A 41 -9.87 -16.73 43.27
N LYS A 42 -10.67 -16.02 42.46
CA LYS A 42 -12.03 -16.44 42.14
C LYS A 42 -11.94 -17.70 41.29
N ARG A 43 -12.43 -18.83 41.81
CA ARG A 43 -12.74 -20.00 40.99
C ARG A 43 -13.67 -19.57 39.84
N ALA A 44 -13.47 -20.15 38.67
CA ALA A 44 -14.38 -19.98 37.55
C ALA A 44 -15.80 -20.32 38.03
N PRO A 45 -16.81 -19.46 37.78
CA PRO A 45 -18.17 -19.81 38.13
C PRO A 45 -18.57 -21.03 37.29
N GLU A 46 -18.85 -22.15 37.96
CA GLU A 46 -19.54 -23.26 37.33
C GLU A 46 -20.84 -22.76 36.69
N PRO A 47 -21.26 -23.31 35.55
CA PRO A 47 -22.47 -22.88 34.86
C PRO A 47 -23.69 -23.26 35.71
N ARG A 48 -24.06 -22.38 36.63
CA ARG A 48 -25.34 -22.44 37.34
C ARG A 48 -26.43 -22.37 36.28
N ARG A 49 -27.11 -23.49 36.06
CA ARG A 49 -28.29 -23.57 35.19
C ARG A 49 -29.31 -22.54 35.67
N ASN A 50 -29.69 -21.64 34.78
CA ASN A 50 -30.62 -20.54 35.02
C ASN A 50 -31.95 -21.10 35.54
N LYS A 51 -32.24 -20.97 36.84
CA LYS A 51 -33.52 -21.35 37.43
C LYS A 51 -34.54 -20.25 37.12
N ALA A 52 -35.30 -20.42 36.05
CA ALA A 52 -36.46 -19.56 35.79
C ALA A 52 -37.58 -19.92 36.77
N THR A 53 -37.83 -19.04 37.74
CA THR A 53 -38.83 -19.22 38.81
C THR A 53 -40.27 -18.89 38.39
N VAL A 54 -40.50 -18.55 37.11
CA VAL A 54 -41.82 -18.33 36.54
C VAL A 54 -42.10 -19.41 35.51
N LYS A 55 -43.17 -20.20 35.71
CA LYS A 55 -43.59 -21.29 34.83
C LYS A 55 -43.61 -20.81 33.37
N GLY A 56 -42.75 -21.38 32.53
CA GLY A 56 -42.71 -21.12 31.09
C GLY A 56 -41.79 -20.00 30.61
N ARG A 57 -41.07 -19.25 31.47
CA ARG A 57 -40.08 -18.26 31.00
C ARG A 57 -38.70 -18.89 30.86
N VAL A 58 -38.08 -18.77 29.67
CA VAL A 58 -36.70 -19.20 29.43
C VAL A 58 -35.79 -17.96 29.47
N VAL A 59 -34.79 -17.95 30.35
CA VAL A 59 -33.79 -16.88 30.39
C VAL A 59 -32.86 -17.05 29.20
N LYS A 60 -32.99 -16.18 28.21
CA LYS A 60 -32.05 -16.10 27.08
C LYS A 60 -30.87 -15.23 27.48
N SER A 61 -29.66 -15.74 27.30
CA SER A 61 -28.45 -14.95 27.52
C SER A 61 -28.30 -13.94 26.38
N ALA A 62 -28.13 -12.66 26.73
CA ALA A 62 -27.86 -11.60 25.75
C ALA A 62 -26.59 -11.90 24.91
N ILE A 63 -25.62 -12.58 25.50
CA ILE A 63 -24.37 -12.99 24.82
C ILE A 63 -24.67 -14.07 23.75
N GLU A 64 -25.53 -15.02 24.08
CA GLU A 64 -25.92 -16.09 23.14
C GLU A 64 -26.78 -15.54 21.99
N GLU A 65 -27.70 -14.61 22.27
CA GLU A 65 -28.47 -13.94 21.22
C GLU A 65 -27.58 -13.09 20.31
N TYR A 66 -26.57 -12.42 20.88
CA TYR A 66 -25.59 -11.67 20.11
C TYR A 66 -24.81 -12.57 19.15
N HIS A 67 -24.35 -13.75 19.62
CA HIS A 67 -23.64 -14.71 18.74
C HIS A 67 -24.53 -15.24 17.60
N LYS A 68 -25.84 -15.43 17.85
CA LYS A 68 -26.80 -15.87 16.82
C LYS A 68 -27.05 -14.81 15.74
N LYS A 69 -27.06 -13.54 16.12
CA LYS A 69 -27.30 -12.40 15.22
C LYS A 69 -26.01 -11.78 14.68
N LYS A 70 -24.85 -12.33 15.04
CA LYS A 70 -23.56 -11.74 14.68
C LYS A 70 -23.39 -11.82 13.16
N PRO A 71 -23.13 -10.68 12.47
CA PRO A 71 -22.84 -10.71 11.05
C PRO A 71 -21.53 -11.45 10.78
N VAL A 72 -21.42 -12.05 9.59
CA VAL A 72 -20.21 -12.73 9.16
C VAL A 72 -19.07 -11.71 9.07
N ASN A 73 -17.93 -12.05 9.66
CA ASN A 73 -16.75 -11.18 9.66
C ASN A 73 -15.83 -11.55 8.50
N HIS A 74 -15.84 -10.72 7.45
CA HIS A 74 -15.01 -10.90 6.26
C HIS A 74 -13.64 -10.21 6.35
N LEU A 75 -13.21 -9.71 7.52
CA LEU A 75 -11.96 -8.95 7.65
C LEU A 75 -10.74 -9.71 7.11
N ARG A 76 -10.61 -10.99 7.44
CA ARG A 76 -9.46 -11.81 7.00
C ARG A 76 -9.48 -12.06 5.49
N GLU A 77 -10.66 -12.35 4.94
CA GLU A 77 -10.87 -12.57 3.49
C GLU A 77 -10.57 -11.30 2.71
N ASN A 78 -11.05 -10.15 3.19
CA ASN A 78 -10.80 -8.84 2.60
C ASN A 78 -9.31 -8.47 2.66
N LEU A 79 -8.64 -8.70 3.80
CA LEU A 79 -7.20 -8.48 3.91
C LEU A 79 -6.44 -9.39 2.96
N GLN A 80 -6.82 -10.66 2.84
CA GLN A 80 -6.21 -11.57 1.90
C GLN A 80 -6.43 -11.09 0.46
N TYR A 81 -7.61 -10.60 0.11
CA TYR A 81 -7.91 -10.02 -1.20
C TYR A 81 -7.07 -8.78 -1.50
N MET A 82 -7.00 -7.83 -0.57
CA MET A 82 -6.20 -6.60 -0.73
C MET A 82 -4.71 -6.89 -0.83
N LEU A 83 -4.21 -7.86 -0.05
CA LEU A 83 -2.79 -8.22 -0.01
C LEU A 83 -2.39 -9.20 -1.13
N LYS A 84 -3.33 -9.91 -1.76
CA LYS A 84 -3.09 -10.70 -2.98
C LYS A 84 -2.65 -9.83 -4.16
N GLY A 85 -2.88 -8.51 -4.10
CA GLY A 85 -2.48 -7.55 -5.12
C GLY A 85 -0.99 -7.24 -5.08
N ARG A 86 -0.16 -8.14 -5.64
CA ARG A 86 1.18 -7.92 -6.22
C ARG A 86 1.74 -9.26 -6.74
N LEU A 87 1.01 -9.89 -7.66
CA LEU A 87 1.64 -10.95 -8.48
C LEU A 87 2.54 -10.27 -9.50
N VAL A 88 3.82 -10.12 -9.14
CA VAL A 88 4.86 -9.77 -10.11
C VAL A 88 4.99 -10.99 -11.01
N ALA A 89 4.66 -10.83 -12.29
CA ALA A 89 4.88 -11.89 -13.27
C ALA A 89 6.34 -12.33 -13.25
N ASP A 90 6.59 -13.62 -13.49
CA ASP A 90 7.95 -14.16 -13.51
C ASP A 90 8.83 -13.34 -14.44
N LYS A 91 10.05 -13.03 -13.97
CA LYS A 91 10.99 -12.17 -14.70
C LYS A 91 11.21 -12.68 -16.12
N ALA A 92 11.31 -14.01 -16.30
CA ALA A 92 11.44 -14.65 -17.60
C ALA A 92 10.27 -14.32 -18.55
N VAL A 93 9.03 -14.37 -18.06
CA VAL A 93 7.83 -14.04 -18.85
C VAL A 93 7.82 -12.55 -19.19
N THR A 94 8.19 -11.69 -18.24
CA THR A 94 8.27 -10.24 -18.51
C THR A 94 9.34 -9.91 -19.55
N GLU A 95 10.50 -10.56 -19.48
CA GLU A 95 11.60 -10.39 -20.43
C GLU A 95 11.21 -10.90 -21.82
N GLN A 96 10.50 -12.02 -21.91
CA GLN A 96 9.98 -12.56 -23.17
C GLN A 96 9.00 -11.58 -23.83
N VAL A 97 8.05 -11.03 -23.07
CA VAL A 97 7.10 -10.02 -23.56
C VAL A 97 7.84 -8.75 -23.99
N LEU A 98 8.85 -8.30 -23.24
CA LEU A 98 9.66 -7.15 -23.64
C LEU A 98 10.45 -7.43 -24.92
N ALA A 99 11.06 -8.60 -25.06
CA ALA A 99 11.81 -8.99 -26.25
C ALA A 99 10.92 -9.05 -27.49
N GLN A 100 9.70 -9.59 -27.38
CA GLN A 100 8.72 -9.62 -28.47
C GLN A 100 8.26 -8.21 -28.91
N ASN A 101 8.18 -7.28 -27.97
CA ASN A 101 7.70 -5.92 -28.22
C ASN A 101 8.80 -4.93 -28.60
N ARG A 102 10.07 -5.23 -28.28
CA ARG A 102 11.24 -4.43 -28.67
C ARG A 102 11.30 -4.30 -30.19
N GLY A 103 11.71 -3.13 -30.65
CA GLY A 103 11.84 -2.84 -32.09
C GLY A 103 10.55 -2.44 -32.82
N ARG A 104 9.36 -2.59 -32.22
CA ARG A 104 8.09 -2.09 -32.80
C ARG A 104 8.00 -0.56 -32.77
N LYS A 105 8.67 0.07 -31.80
CA LYS A 105 8.81 1.52 -31.69
C LYS A 105 10.28 1.86 -31.92
N SER A 106 10.53 2.95 -32.67
CA SER A 106 11.90 3.46 -32.88
C SER A 106 12.65 3.73 -31.57
N LYS A 107 11.94 4.13 -30.50
CA LYS A 107 12.53 4.35 -29.17
C LYS A 107 13.04 3.09 -28.48
N ASP A 108 12.45 1.94 -28.81
CA ASP A 108 12.75 0.65 -28.19
C ASP A 108 13.71 -0.18 -29.06
N GLN A 109 14.16 0.36 -30.20
CA GLN A 109 15.21 -0.26 -30.99
C GLN A 109 16.55 -0.10 -30.25
N PRO A 110 17.31 -1.18 -30.05
CA PRO A 110 18.67 -1.04 -29.58
C PRO A 110 19.44 -0.16 -30.59
N PRO A 111 20.33 0.73 -30.11
CA PRO A 111 21.12 1.56 -31.01
C PRO A 111 21.88 0.63 -31.96
N GLU A 112 21.68 0.82 -33.26
CA GLU A 112 22.47 0.12 -34.25
C GLU A 112 23.93 0.41 -33.95
N LYS A 113 24.70 -0.66 -33.75
CA LYS A 113 26.14 -0.56 -33.59
C LYS A 113 26.70 -0.16 -34.94
N THR A 114 26.66 1.12 -35.26
CA THR A 114 27.40 1.67 -36.39
C THR A 114 28.86 1.49 -36.03
N GLU A 115 29.49 0.47 -36.62
CA GLU A 115 30.93 0.43 -36.72
C GLU A 115 31.36 1.80 -37.26
N LYS A 116 32.17 2.52 -36.49
CA LYS A 116 32.64 3.84 -36.87
C LYS A 116 33.21 3.70 -38.27
N LYS A 117 32.61 4.38 -39.25
CA LYS A 117 33.12 4.41 -40.61
C LYS A 117 34.59 4.77 -40.52
N LYS A 118 35.45 3.89 -41.05
CA LYS A 118 36.87 4.20 -41.16
C LYS A 118 36.98 5.55 -41.88
N PRO A 119 37.89 6.44 -41.46
CA PRO A 119 38.07 7.69 -42.17
C PRO A 119 38.31 7.35 -43.64
N GLU A 120 37.49 7.93 -44.52
CA GLU A 120 37.66 7.78 -45.97
C GLU A 120 39.02 8.37 -46.31
N GLY A 121 40.00 7.50 -46.54
CA GLY A 121 41.35 7.90 -46.92
C GLY A 121 41.28 8.59 -48.26
N THR A 122 41.65 9.87 -48.31
CA THR A 122 41.80 10.58 -49.56
C THR A 122 42.91 9.91 -50.38
N VAL A 123 42.72 9.84 -51.70
CA VAL A 123 43.73 9.25 -52.62
C VAL A 123 45.06 9.99 -52.53
N PHE A 124 45.02 11.27 -52.13
CA PHE A 124 46.19 12.09 -51.90
C PHE A 124 46.59 12.04 -50.43
N THR A 125 47.86 11.72 -50.21
CA THR A 125 48.50 11.79 -48.91
C THR A 125 49.16 13.16 -48.71
N GLU A 126 49.41 13.53 -47.47
CA GLU A 126 50.07 14.80 -47.14
C GLU A 126 51.50 14.88 -47.72
N GLU A 127 52.11 13.74 -48.03
CA GLU A 127 53.38 13.66 -48.76
C GLU A 127 53.24 14.05 -50.23
N ASP A 128 52.10 13.78 -50.86
CA ASP A 128 51.83 14.15 -52.25
C ASP A 128 51.66 15.67 -52.39
N PHE A 129 51.06 16.31 -51.38
CA PHE A 129 50.99 17.77 -51.30
C PHE A 129 52.38 18.40 -51.17
N ARG A 130 53.26 17.84 -50.33
CA ARG A 130 54.65 18.34 -50.21
C ARG A 130 55.45 18.20 -51.50
N LYS A 131 55.24 17.12 -52.26
CA LYS A 131 55.87 16.95 -53.58
C LYS A 131 55.34 18.00 -54.57
N PHE A 132 54.03 18.20 -54.60
CA PHE A 132 53.40 19.22 -55.44
C PHE A 132 53.92 20.63 -55.12
N GLU A 133 54.02 20.98 -53.84
CA GLU A 133 54.54 22.28 -53.41
C GLU A 133 55.98 22.51 -53.87
N ARG A 134 56.84 21.50 -53.75
CA ARG A 134 58.24 21.57 -54.21
C ARG A 134 58.35 21.70 -55.71
N GLU A 135 57.52 20.98 -56.46
CA GLU A 135 57.55 20.96 -57.92
C GLU A 135 57.02 22.27 -58.52
N TYR A 136 56.00 22.87 -57.91
CA TYR A 136 55.37 24.08 -58.44
C TYR A 136 55.91 25.39 -57.87
N PHE A 137 56.24 25.43 -56.57
CA PHE A 137 56.68 26.66 -55.92
C PHE A 137 58.19 26.72 -55.68
N GLY A 138 58.92 25.60 -55.86
CA GLY A 138 60.38 25.56 -55.73
C GLY A 138 60.90 25.88 -54.33
N ILE A 139 60.03 25.85 -53.32
CA ILE A 139 60.39 26.11 -51.92
C ILE A 139 60.88 24.77 -51.32
N PRO A 140 62.13 24.69 -50.81
CA PRO A 140 62.70 23.44 -50.29
C PRO A 140 61.96 22.89 -49.05
#